data_AF-A0A6S7J762-F1
#
_entry.id   AF-A0A6S7J762-F1
#
_cell.length_a   1.000
_cell.length_b   1.000
_cell.length_c   1.000
_cell.angle_alpha   90.00
_cell.angle_beta   90.00
_cell.angle_gamma   90.00
#
_symmetry.space_group_name_H-M   'P 1'
#
loop_
_entity.id
_entity.type
_entity.pdbx_description
1 polymer ?
#
loop_
_entity_poly.entity_id
_entity_poly.type
_entity_poly.pdbx_seq_one_letter_code
_entity_poly.pdbx_strand_id
1 'polypeptide(L)'
;MRRLQTLQTTTTLLLIVIARVVNPRVDREFWVIPRPGVGWFEVILQDEHESRYWKEHFRMQKPTFLPLMEIVQPEIYKRNTVFRDAISPAKRVAIALWRLAGGASFRTIATHFDVGKSTCVTITKEFCKALNRLVGNYIKFPSNRDETAKAIALFQDDCKIPQAVGAIDGMHIEIIAPDEPFDYFDRHHRYSVTMQAVVGKI
;
A
#
# COMPACT_ATOMS: atom_id res chain seq x y z
N MET A 1 19.86 -22.77 -47.03
CA MET A 1 19.86 -22.59 -45.56
C MET A 1 20.66 -21.39 -45.06
N ARG A 2 21.89 -21.11 -45.54
CA ARG A 2 22.74 -20.00 -45.01
C ARG A 2 22.17 -18.58 -45.18
N ARG A 3 21.44 -18.28 -46.27
CA ARG A 3 20.85 -16.95 -46.55
C ARG A 3 19.73 -16.53 -45.59
N LEU A 4 18.92 -17.48 -45.10
CA LEU A 4 17.85 -17.20 -44.14
C LEU A 4 18.42 -16.85 -42.76
N GLN A 5 19.50 -17.51 -42.35
CA GLN A 5 20.21 -17.22 -41.09
C GLN A 5 20.89 -15.84 -41.12
N THR A 6 21.42 -15.40 -42.26
CA THR A 6 22.04 -14.06 -42.42
C THR A 6 21.01 -12.94 -42.44
N LEU A 7 19.84 -13.17 -43.04
CA LEU A 7 18.72 -12.20 -43.03
C LEU A 7 18.12 -12.04 -41.63
N GLN A 8 18.00 -13.12 -40.85
CA GLN A 8 17.53 -13.07 -39.46
C GLN A 8 18.54 -12.35 -38.53
N THR A 9 19.84 -12.58 -38.70
CA THR A 9 20.86 -11.90 -37.87
C THR A 9 20.99 -10.41 -38.19
N THR A 10 20.92 -10.03 -39.47
CA THR A 10 20.97 -8.62 -39.89
C THR A 10 19.75 -7.81 -39.44
N THR A 11 18.53 -8.36 -39.51
CA THR A 11 17.34 -7.70 -38.94
C THR A 11 17.43 -7.56 -37.44
N THR A 12 17.94 -8.58 -36.73
CA THR A 12 18.12 -8.51 -35.27
C THR A 12 19.13 -7.43 -34.87
N LEU A 13 20.27 -7.34 -35.58
CA LEU A 13 21.27 -6.29 -35.34
C LEU A 13 20.71 -4.89 -35.62
N LEU A 14 19.95 -4.73 -36.71
CA LEU A 14 19.29 -3.47 -37.04
C LEU A 14 18.31 -3.04 -35.94
N LEU A 15 17.49 -3.98 -35.42
CA LEU A 15 16.57 -3.72 -34.32
C LEU A 15 17.29 -3.32 -33.03
N ILE A 16 18.44 -3.94 -32.70
CA ILE A 16 19.25 -3.56 -31.55
C ILE A 16 19.83 -2.15 -31.72
N VAL A 17 20.29 -1.79 -32.91
CA VAL A 17 20.81 -0.45 -33.21
C VAL A 17 19.69 0.59 -33.12
N ILE A 18 18.53 0.34 -33.73
CA ILE A 18 17.34 1.21 -33.63
C ILE A 18 16.95 1.36 -32.15
N ALA A 19 16.89 0.27 -31.38
CA ALA A 19 16.58 0.33 -29.95
C ALA A 19 17.59 1.17 -29.16
N ARG A 20 18.89 1.14 -29.52
CA ARG A 20 19.93 1.97 -28.88
C ARG A 20 19.86 3.44 -29.30
N VAL A 21 19.43 3.74 -30.52
CA VAL A 21 19.25 5.12 -31.02
C VAL A 21 17.98 5.75 -30.44
N VAL A 22 16.88 4.99 -30.42
CA VAL A 22 15.59 5.43 -29.88
C VAL A 22 15.61 5.50 -28.34
N ASN A 23 16.41 4.65 -27.70
CA ASN A 23 16.56 4.62 -26.24
C ASN A 23 18.04 4.67 -25.87
N PRO A 24 18.69 5.85 -25.99
CA PRO A 24 20.10 6.00 -25.64
C PRO A 24 20.30 5.56 -24.20
N ARG A 25 21.36 4.78 -23.95
CA ARG A 25 21.73 4.42 -22.58
C ARG A 25 22.09 5.71 -21.86
N VAL A 26 21.24 6.10 -20.91
CA VAL A 26 21.58 7.13 -19.95
C VAL A 26 22.62 6.52 -19.02
N ASP A 27 23.84 7.06 -19.04
CA ASP A 27 24.87 6.67 -18.09
C ASP A 27 24.34 6.95 -16.69
N ARG A 28 24.30 5.89 -15.88
CA ARG A 28 23.84 6.00 -14.51
C ARG A 28 24.97 6.59 -13.70
N GLU A 29 24.72 7.75 -13.09
CA GLU A 29 25.63 8.34 -12.10
C GLU A 29 25.89 7.35 -10.95
N PHE A 30 24.87 6.57 -10.55
CA PHE A 30 24.98 5.53 -9.53
C PHE A 30 24.24 4.25 -9.95
N TRP A 31 24.91 3.09 -9.84
CA TRP A 31 24.27 1.77 -9.93
C TRP A 31 23.46 1.44 -8.68
N VAL A 32 23.97 1.88 -7.52
CA VAL A 32 23.34 1.80 -6.21
C VAL A 32 23.66 3.10 -5.49
N ILE A 33 22.63 3.81 -5.03
CA ILE A 33 22.82 5.01 -4.18
C ILE A 33 23.35 4.51 -2.82
N PRO A 34 24.49 5.00 -2.30
CA PRO A 34 24.98 4.65 -0.98
C PRO A 34 23.92 5.02 0.07
N ARG A 35 23.66 4.10 1.00
CA ARG A 35 22.62 4.30 2.01
C ARG A 35 23.17 4.11 3.42
N PRO A 36 22.61 4.79 4.43
CA PRO A 36 22.93 4.51 5.82
C PRO A 36 22.71 3.03 6.12
N GLY A 37 23.63 2.40 6.87
CA GLY A 37 23.49 0.99 7.25
C GLY A 37 22.29 0.75 8.17
N VAL A 38 21.94 1.74 9.00
CA VAL A 38 20.74 1.76 9.84
C VAL A 38 19.91 2.98 9.42
N GLY A 39 18.75 2.71 8.81
CA GLY A 39 17.82 3.75 8.39
C GLY A 39 16.95 4.22 9.54
N TRP A 40 16.26 5.35 9.33
CA TRP A 40 15.31 5.90 10.29
C TRP A 40 14.25 4.88 10.74
N PHE A 41 13.78 4.02 9.83
CA PHE A 41 12.74 3.04 10.12
C PHE A 41 13.20 1.98 11.14
N GLU A 42 14.43 1.49 11.01
CA GLU A 42 15.00 0.53 11.94
C GLU A 42 15.00 1.05 13.37
N VAL A 43 15.37 2.33 13.55
CA VAL A 43 15.41 2.99 14.85
C VAL A 43 14.02 3.06 15.47
N ILE A 44 13.03 3.57 14.74
CA ILE A 44 11.66 3.70 15.27
C ILE A 44 10.95 2.35 15.45
N LEU A 45 11.37 1.31 14.72
CA LEU A 45 10.84 -0.04 14.90
C LEU A 45 11.36 -0.67 16.20
N GLN A 46 12.53 -0.28 16.69
CA GLN A 46 13.07 -0.75 17.96
C GLN A 46 12.61 0.10 19.15
N ASP A 47 12.21 1.34 18.93
CA ASP A 47 11.70 2.23 19.97
C ASP A 47 10.41 1.67 20.63
N GLU A 48 10.50 1.25 21.89
CA GLU A 48 9.35 0.70 22.63
C GLU A 48 8.30 1.76 22.96
N HIS A 49 8.65 3.04 22.87
CA HIS A 49 7.69 4.11 23.08
C HIS A 49 6.75 4.21 21.87
N GLU A 50 5.47 3.94 22.10
CA GLU A 50 4.40 4.24 21.15
C GLU A 50 4.26 5.75 20.95
N SER A 51 5.13 6.31 20.12
CA SER A 51 5.15 7.73 19.89
C SER A 51 3.94 8.15 19.06
N ARG A 52 3.37 9.31 19.41
CA ARG A 52 2.44 10.06 18.55
C ARG A 52 2.96 10.14 17.12
N TYR A 53 4.27 10.29 16.99
CA TYR A 53 5.01 10.30 15.73
C TYR A 53 4.82 9.04 14.88
N TRP A 54 4.84 7.83 15.48
CA TRP A 54 4.52 6.58 14.76
C TRP A 54 3.10 6.63 14.17
N LYS A 55 2.12 7.01 15.01
CA LYS A 55 0.70 7.08 14.60
C LYS A 55 0.47 8.11 13.50
N GLU A 56 1.21 9.22 13.49
CA GLU A 56 1.09 10.25 12.43
C GLU A 56 1.54 9.73 11.06
N HIS A 57 2.64 8.96 11.01
CA HIS A 57 3.20 8.43 9.75
C HIS A 57 2.46 7.21 9.22
N PHE A 58 2.06 6.29 10.10
CA PHE A 58 1.44 5.01 9.72
C PHE A 58 -0.09 5.00 9.87
N ARG A 59 -0.68 6.03 10.49
CA ARG A 59 -2.11 6.09 10.90
C ARG A 59 -2.58 4.87 11.69
N MET A 60 -1.64 4.20 12.35
CA MET A 60 -1.83 2.93 13.05
C MET A 60 -0.89 2.89 14.24
N GLN A 61 -1.33 2.36 15.38
CA GLN A 61 -0.45 2.16 16.53
C GLN A 61 0.47 0.97 16.32
N LYS A 62 1.64 0.99 16.97
CA LYS A 62 2.64 -0.08 16.82
C LYS A 62 2.13 -1.47 17.27
N PRO A 63 1.33 -1.62 18.34
CA PRO A 63 0.72 -2.90 18.70
C PRO A 63 -0.29 -3.43 17.69
N THR A 64 -0.88 -2.57 16.86
CA THR A 64 -1.75 -3.01 15.75
C THR A 64 -0.92 -3.37 14.50
N PHE A 65 0.20 -2.66 14.31
CA PHE A 65 1.11 -2.88 13.20
C PHE A 65 1.76 -4.27 13.24
N LEU A 66 2.22 -4.73 14.41
CA LEU A 66 2.94 -6.01 14.52
C LEU A 66 2.07 -7.22 14.12
N PRO A 67 0.83 -7.38 14.63
CA PRO A 67 -0.07 -8.44 14.18
C PRO A 67 -0.41 -8.36 12.69
N LEU A 68 -0.62 -7.15 12.15
CA LEU A 68 -0.85 -6.98 10.71
C LEU A 68 0.37 -7.46 9.91
N MET A 69 1.57 -7.14 10.38
CA MET A 69 2.81 -7.57 9.75
C MET A 69 2.92 -9.10 9.75
N GLU A 70 2.62 -9.76 10.86
CA GLU A 70 2.63 -11.23 10.96
C GLU A 70 1.61 -11.88 10.02
N ILE A 71 0.40 -11.32 9.92
CA ILE A 71 -0.66 -11.80 9.03
C ILE A 71 -0.23 -11.70 7.55
N VAL A 72 0.41 -10.60 7.17
CA VAL A 72 0.77 -10.33 5.76
C VAL A 72 2.11 -10.94 5.37
N GLN A 73 3.01 -11.16 6.33
CA GLN A 73 4.38 -11.65 6.10
C GLN A 73 4.45 -12.87 5.16
N PRO A 74 3.63 -13.93 5.29
CA PRO A 74 3.70 -15.10 4.41
C PRO A 74 3.53 -14.76 2.92
N GLU A 75 2.70 -13.76 2.60
CA GLU A 75 2.40 -13.34 1.22
C GLU A 75 3.48 -12.44 0.62
N ILE A 76 4.15 -11.65 1.46
CA ILE A 76 5.13 -10.65 1.00
C ILE A 76 6.57 -11.09 1.19
N TYR A 77 6.87 -12.12 1.98
CA TYR A 77 8.24 -12.54 2.29
C TYR A 77 9.12 -12.72 1.04
N LYS A 78 10.39 -12.29 1.14
CA LYS A 78 11.43 -12.47 0.12
C LYS A 78 12.65 -13.10 0.79
N ARG A 79 13.34 -13.99 0.07
CA ARG A 79 14.58 -14.63 0.54
C ARG A 79 15.79 -13.75 0.23
N ASN A 80 16.77 -13.78 1.13
CA ASN A 80 18.08 -13.20 0.87
C ASN A 80 18.75 -13.94 -0.29
N THR A 81 19.60 -13.23 -1.02
CA THR A 81 20.37 -13.77 -2.14
C THR A 81 21.84 -13.48 -1.91
N VAL A 82 22.74 -14.18 -2.62
CA VAL A 82 24.19 -13.93 -2.55
C VAL A 82 24.56 -12.49 -2.91
N PHE A 83 23.74 -11.82 -3.73
CA PHE A 83 23.99 -10.45 -4.18
C PHE A 83 23.44 -9.38 -3.25
N ARG A 84 22.39 -9.67 -2.49
CA ARG A 84 21.71 -8.70 -1.62
C ARG A 84 20.76 -9.37 -0.63
N ASP A 85 20.66 -8.75 0.54
CA ASP A 85 19.63 -9.05 1.51
C ASP A 85 18.25 -8.56 1.03
N ALA A 86 17.22 -9.32 1.39
CA ALA A 86 15.85 -8.95 1.16
C ALA A 86 15.41 -7.87 2.15
N ILE A 87 14.58 -6.95 1.68
CA ILE A 87 13.94 -5.97 2.55
C ILE A 87 13.01 -6.72 3.51
N SER A 88 13.16 -6.48 4.81
CA SER A 88 12.41 -7.18 5.86
C SER A 88 10.89 -7.02 5.70
N PRO A 89 10.08 -8.01 6.12
CA PRO A 89 8.62 -7.91 6.07
C PRO A 89 8.09 -6.66 6.77
N ALA A 90 8.61 -6.34 7.96
CA ALA A 90 8.24 -5.13 8.70
C ALA A 90 8.48 -3.84 7.88
N LYS A 91 9.67 -3.69 7.29
CA LYS A 91 9.98 -2.52 6.44
C LYS A 91 9.06 -2.44 5.22
N ARG A 92 8.69 -3.58 4.63
CA ARG A 92 7.79 -3.63 3.47
C ARG A 92 6.36 -3.24 3.82
N VAL A 93 5.84 -3.72 4.96
CA VAL A 93 4.53 -3.31 5.48
C VAL A 93 4.53 -1.81 5.78
N ALA A 94 5.57 -1.30 6.45
CA ALA A 94 5.71 0.11 6.76
C ALA A 94 5.75 1.02 5.52
N ILE A 95 6.51 0.64 4.48
CA ILE A 95 6.54 1.36 3.19
C ILE A 95 5.15 1.43 2.57
N ALA A 96 4.41 0.32 2.58
CA ALA A 96 3.08 0.28 2.00
C ALA A 96 2.08 1.11 2.82
N LEU A 97 2.09 0.98 4.15
CA LEU A 97 1.22 1.75 5.03
C LEU A 97 1.48 3.25 4.94
N TRP A 98 2.73 3.71 4.92
CA TRP A 98 3.01 5.13 4.76
C TRP A 98 2.46 5.64 3.42
N ARG A 99 2.57 4.86 2.33
CA ARG A 99 1.97 5.24 1.05
C ARG A 99 0.44 5.34 1.11
N LEU A 100 -0.21 4.33 1.69
CA LEU A 100 -1.68 4.21 1.69
C LEU A 100 -2.34 5.16 2.69
N ALA A 101 -1.74 5.34 3.86
CA ALA A 101 -2.31 6.09 4.96
C ALA A 101 -1.92 7.57 4.93
N GLY A 102 -0.67 7.88 4.60
CA GLY A 102 -0.14 9.25 4.57
C GLY A 102 -0.18 9.92 3.20
N GLY A 103 -0.38 9.17 2.12
CA GLY A 103 -0.39 9.71 0.76
C GLY A 103 0.98 10.22 0.25
N ALA A 104 2.05 10.02 1.02
CA ALA A 104 3.39 10.52 0.71
C ALA A 104 3.88 10.03 -0.67
N SER A 105 4.68 10.87 -1.34
CA SER A 105 5.25 10.52 -2.63
C SER A 105 6.22 9.34 -2.51
N PHE A 106 6.30 8.49 -3.54
CA PHE A 106 7.28 7.39 -3.55
C PHE A 106 8.73 7.88 -3.49
N ARG A 107 9.01 9.13 -3.88
CA ARG A 107 10.34 9.74 -3.71
C ARG A 107 10.64 9.95 -2.23
N THR A 108 9.70 10.55 -1.50
CA THR A 108 9.82 10.79 -0.05
C THR A 108 10.00 9.48 0.71
N ILE A 109 9.17 8.47 0.40
CA ILE A 109 9.22 7.15 1.03
C ILE A 109 10.56 6.46 0.72
N ALA A 110 11.02 6.51 -0.54
CA ALA A 110 12.31 5.93 -0.94
C ALA A 110 13.52 6.52 -0.18
N THR A 111 13.47 7.81 0.13
CA THR A 111 14.50 8.47 0.93
C THR A 111 14.43 8.04 2.41
N HIS A 112 13.24 8.03 3.02
CA HIS A 112 13.10 7.72 4.46
C HIS A 112 13.36 6.25 4.82
N PHE A 113 13.07 5.33 3.90
CA PHE A 113 13.22 3.90 4.15
C PHE A 113 14.52 3.31 3.61
N ASP A 114 15.33 4.12 2.94
CA ASP A 114 16.53 3.66 2.28
C ASP A 114 16.26 2.57 1.21
N VAL A 115 15.22 2.78 0.42
CA VAL A 115 14.77 1.83 -0.61
C VAL A 115 14.61 2.53 -1.96
N GLY A 116 14.84 1.81 -3.07
CA GLY A 116 14.66 2.38 -4.41
C GLY A 116 13.20 2.76 -4.67
N LYS A 117 12.96 3.90 -5.34
CA LYS A 117 11.60 4.37 -5.68
C LYS A 117 10.76 3.30 -6.37
N SER A 118 11.32 2.62 -7.37
CA SER A 118 10.65 1.53 -8.09
C SER A 118 10.32 0.35 -7.16
N THR A 119 11.21 0.05 -6.21
CA THR A 119 11.01 -0.98 -5.21
C THR A 119 9.88 -0.62 -4.24
N CYS A 120 9.78 0.64 -3.80
CA CYS A 120 8.64 1.09 -2.98
C CYS A 120 7.30 0.89 -3.71
N VAL A 121 7.23 1.24 -5.01
CA VAL A 121 6.03 1.01 -5.83
C VAL A 121 5.68 -0.47 -5.89
N THR A 122 6.67 -1.34 -6.14
CA THR A 122 6.46 -2.79 -6.18
C THR A 122 5.97 -3.31 -4.83
N ILE A 123 6.61 -2.90 -3.73
CA ILE A 123 6.22 -3.29 -2.37
C ILE A 123 4.76 -2.91 -2.08
N THR A 124 4.36 -1.66 -2.36
CA THR A 124 2.97 -1.24 -2.14
C THR A 124 1.99 -2.08 -2.95
N LYS A 125 2.29 -2.40 -4.21
CA LYS A 125 1.45 -3.26 -5.05
C LYS A 125 1.35 -4.69 -4.51
N GLU A 126 2.48 -5.28 -4.11
CA GLU A 126 2.51 -6.63 -3.52
C GLU A 126 1.72 -6.68 -2.21
N PHE A 127 1.87 -5.66 -1.35
CA PHE A 127 1.12 -5.53 -0.11
C PHE A 127 -0.40 -5.43 -0.36
N CYS A 128 -0.84 -4.57 -1.29
CA CYS A 128 -2.27 -4.47 -1.63
C CYS A 128 -2.82 -5.80 -2.17
N LYS A 129 -2.05 -6.52 -2.98
CA LYS A 129 -2.44 -7.85 -3.48
C LYS A 129 -2.57 -8.87 -2.34
N ALA A 130 -1.64 -8.86 -1.38
CA ALA A 130 -1.71 -9.71 -0.21
C ALA A 130 -2.97 -9.41 0.62
N LEU A 131 -3.26 -8.13 0.88
CA LEU A 131 -4.48 -7.73 1.58
C LEU A 131 -5.75 -8.19 0.83
N ASN A 132 -5.81 -8.04 -0.49
CA ASN A 132 -6.96 -8.50 -1.27
C ASN A 132 -7.19 -10.02 -1.19
N ARG A 133 -6.15 -10.82 -0.97
CA ARG A 133 -6.30 -12.27 -0.73
C ARG A 133 -6.83 -12.57 0.67
N LEU A 134 -6.41 -11.76 1.65
CA LEU A 134 -6.71 -11.96 3.06
C LEU A 134 -8.04 -11.32 3.49
N VAL A 135 -8.53 -10.31 2.78
CA VAL A 135 -9.69 -9.50 3.16
C VAL A 135 -10.93 -10.33 3.46
N GLY A 136 -11.15 -11.41 2.71
CA GLY A 136 -12.30 -12.31 2.91
C GLY A 136 -12.28 -13.07 4.24
N ASN A 137 -11.14 -13.12 4.93
CA ASN A 137 -11.05 -13.72 6.27
C ASN A 137 -11.50 -12.75 7.38
N TYR A 138 -11.41 -11.45 7.14
CA TYR A 138 -11.61 -10.40 8.16
C TYR A 138 -12.87 -9.56 7.92
N ILE A 139 -13.20 -9.24 6.67
CA ILE A 139 -14.38 -8.44 6.32
C ILE A 139 -15.47 -9.38 5.83
N LYS A 140 -16.40 -9.73 6.72
CA LYS A 140 -17.52 -10.65 6.45
C LYS A 140 -18.82 -10.05 6.96
N PHE A 141 -19.89 -10.27 6.20
CA PHE A 141 -21.24 -10.06 6.70
C PHE A 141 -21.66 -11.27 7.54
N PRO A 142 -22.49 -11.07 8.59
CA PRO A 142 -23.08 -12.17 9.33
C PRO A 142 -23.89 -13.05 8.37
N SER A 143 -23.67 -14.36 8.44
CA SER A 143 -24.18 -15.34 7.49
C SER A 143 -25.39 -16.12 8.00
N ASN A 144 -25.60 -16.14 9.31
CA ASN A 144 -26.67 -16.86 9.97
C ASN A 144 -27.32 -16.02 11.08
N ARG A 145 -28.44 -16.51 11.61
CA ARG A 145 -29.24 -15.80 12.63
C ARG A 145 -28.43 -15.54 13.91
N ASP A 146 -27.60 -16.48 14.33
CA ASP A 146 -26.80 -16.35 15.56
C ASP A 146 -25.72 -15.29 15.40
N GLU A 147 -25.01 -15.27 14.27
CA GLU A 147 -24.03 -14.22 13.92
C GLU A 147 -24.71 -12.85 13.83
N THR A 148 -25.90 -12.79 13.22
CA THR A 148 -26.67 -11.54 13.10
C THR A 148 -27.10 -11.03 14.47
N ALA A 149 -27.62 -11.91 15.33
CA ALA A 149 -28.03 -11.56 16.69
C ALA A 149 -26.83 -11.07 17.53
N LYS A 150 -25.67 -11.72 17.40
CA LYS A 150 -24.42 -11.27 18.04
C LYS A 150 -23.98 -9.89 17.55
N ALA A 151 -24.04 -9.63 16.24
CA ALA A 151 -23.72 -8.32 15.69
C ALA A 151 -24.66 -7.23 16.24
N ILE A 152 -25.97 -7.50 16.27
CA ILE A 152 -26.96 -6.57 16.84
C ILE A 152 -26.69 -6.30 18.32
N ALA A 153 -26.42 -7.34 19.11
CA ALA A 153 -26.09 -7.18 20.52
C ALA A 153 -24.86 -6.30 20.72
N LEU A 154 -23.79 -6.52 19.94
CA LEU A 154 -22.58 -5.68 19.95
C LEU A 154 -22.90 -4.19 19.75
N PHE A 155 -23.64 -3.85 18.70
CA PHE A 155 -24.00 -2.44 18.43
C PHE A 155 -24.97 -1.87 19.48
N GLN A 156 -25.89 -2.68 19.98
CA GLN A 156 -26.82 -2.25 21.01
C GLN A 156 -26.11 -2.01 22.35
N ASP A 157 -25.17 -2.86 22.73
CA ASP A 157 -24.49 -2.80 24.02
C ASP A 157 -23.42 -1.72 24.03
N ASP A 158 -22.57 -1.66 23.00
CA ASP A 158 -21.44 -0.74 22.94
C ASP A 158 -21.83 0.65 22.42
N CYS A 159 -22.72 0.71 21.41
CA CYS A 159 -23.04 1.95 20.71
C CYS A 159 -24.47 2.47 20.98
N LYS A 160 -25.32 1.69 21.66
CA LYS A 160 -26.75 2.00 21.88
C LYS A 160 -27.55 2.19 20.59
N ILE A 161 -27.14 1.49 19.51
CA ILE A 161 -27.82 1.52 18.22
C ILE A 161 -28.58 0.20 18.01
N PRO A 162 -29.92 0.18 18.17
CA PRO A 162 -30.70 -1.03 18.00
C PRO A 162 -30.73 -1.48 16.55
N GLN A 163 -30.79 -2.80 16.34
CA GLN A 163 -30.93 -3.45 15.03
C GLN A 163 -29.80 -3.15 14.01
N ALA A 164 -28.66 -2.62 14.47
CA ALA A 164 -27.48 -2.45 13.61
C ALA A 164 -26.66 -3.74 13.53
N VAL A 165 -26.33 -4.18 12.31
CA VAL A 165 -25.52 -5.40 12.06
C VAL A 165 -24.10 -5.09 11.59
N GLY A 166 -23.78 -3.80 11.40
CA GLY A 166 -22.53 -3.32 10.86
C GLY A 166 -22.56 -1.81 10.67
N ALA A 167 -21.39 -1.22 10.45
CA ALA A 167 -21.22 0.18 10.11
C ALA A 167 -20.29 0.31 8.90
N ILE A 168 -20.56 1.28 8.04
CA ILE A 168 -19.74 1.60 6.88
C ILE A 168 -19.19 3.00 7.10
N ASP A 169 -17.87 3.11 7.12
CA ASP A 169 -17.22 4.42 7.21
C ASP A 169 -17.40 5.20 5.89
N GLY A 170 -17.55 6.51 5.98
CA GLY A 170 -17.77 7.39 4.83
C GLY A 170 -16.46 7.76 4.16
N MET A 171 -16.39 7.68 2.82
CA MET A 171 -15.32 8.28 2.04
C MET A 171 -15.77 9.63 1.51
N HIS A 172 -15.02 10.69 1.76
CA HIS A 172 -15.26 12.01 1.16
C HIS A 172 -14.44 12.17 -0.12
N ILE A 173 -15.10 12.48 -1.23
CA ILE A 173 -14.47 12.84 -2.50
C ILE A 173 -14.54 14.36 -2.64
N GLU A 174 -13.38 15.02 -2.69
CA GLU A 174 -13.33 16.47 -2.86
C GLU A 174 -13.88 16.89 -4.23
N ILE A 175 -14.67 17.97 -4.23
CA ILE A 175 -15.26 18.57 -5.43
C ILE A 175 -14.94 20.07 -5.48
N ILE A 176 -15.08 20.66 -6.67
CA ILE A 176 -15.12 22.12 -6.80
C ILE A 176 -16.42 22.60 -6.16
N ALA A 177 -16.37 23.74 -5.47
CA ALA A 177 -17.54 24.34 -4.84
C ALA A 177 -18.69 24.49 -5.85
N PRO A 178 -19.86 23.89 -5.60
CA PRO A 178 -21.04 24.10 -6.44
C PRO A 178 -21.69 25.46 -6.12
N ASP A 179 -22.63 25.88 -6.98
CA ASP A 179 -23.36 27.15 -6.82
C ASP A 179 -24.12 27.23 -5.49
N GLU A 180 -24.57 26.08 -4.96
CA GLU A 180 -25.14 25.93 -3.61
C GLU A 180 -24.15 25.19 -2.69
N PRO A 181 -23.17 25.90 -2.10
CA PRO A 181 -21.98 25.28 -1.50
C PRO A 181 -22.22 24.66 -0.11
N PHE A 182 -23.28 25.07 0.59
CA PHE A 182 -23.48 24.76 2.00
C PHE A 182 -23.63 23.26 2.28
N ASP A 183 -24.35 22.53 1.42
CA ASP A 183 -24.59 21.09 1.59
C ASP A 183 -23.35 20.23 1.31
N TYR A 184 -22.32 20.83 0.70
CA TYR A 184 -21.10 20.13 0.30
C TYR A 184 -19.91 20.47 1.19
N PHE A 185 -20.05 21.41 2.14
CA PHE A 185 -18.96 21.84 3.00
C PHE A 185 -18.76 20.89 4.19
N ASP A 186 -17.64 20.17 4.21
CA ASP A 186 -17.34 19.15 5.21
C ASP A 186 -16.71 19.71 6.50
N ARG A 187 -16.62 18.86 7.53
CA ARG A 187 -15.97 19.20 8.81
C ARG A 187 -14.47 19.50 8.72
N HIS A 188 -13.84 19.24 7.58
CA HIS A 188 -12.44 19.51 7.32
C HIS A 188 -12.26 20.80 6.49
N HIS A 189 -13.31 21.63 6.38
CA HIS A 189 -13.33 22.88 5.64
C HIS A 189 -13.07 22.72 4.13
N ARG A 190 -13.59 21.65 3.53
CA ARG A 190 -13.48 21.37 2.09
C ARG A 190 -14.85 21.07 1.49
N TYR A 191 -14.99 21.32 0.18
CA TYR A 191 -16.17 20.88 -0.55
C TYR A 191 -16.01 19.41 -0.96
N SER A 192 -16.94 18.54 -0.56
CA SER A 192 -16.86 17.12 -0.85
C SER A 192 -18.24 16.45 -0.93
N VAL A 193 -18.30 15.31 -1.60
CA VAL A 193 -19.44 14.38 -1.57
C VAL A 193 -19.08 13.12 -0.83
N THR A 194 -20.00 12.61 -0.01
CA THR A 194 -19.84 11.32 0.67
C THR A 194 -20.14 10.19 -0.30
N MET A 195 -19.18 9.28 -0.49
CA MET A 195 -19.34 8.04 -1.22
C MET A 195 -19.41 6.88 -0.22
N GLN A 196 -20.45 6.06 -0.35
CA GLN A 196 -20.60 4.79 0.32
C GLN A 196 -20.97 3.73 -0.72
N ALA A 197 -20.34 2.56 -0.64
CA ALA A 197 -20.62 1.46 -1.54
C ALA A 197 -20.58 0.13 -0.79
N VAL A 198 -21.54 -0.75 -1.08
CA VAL A 198 -21.56 -2.13 -0.60
C VAL A 198 -21.59 -3.04 -1.81
N VAL A 199 -20.65 -3.98 -1.87
CA VAL A 199 -20.63 -5.01 -2.90
C VAL A 199 -21.16 -6.29 -2.28
N GLY A 200 -22.34 -6.72 -2.72
CA GLY A 200 -22.88 -8.04 -2.39
C GLY A 200 -22.15 -9.13 -3.18
N LYS A 201 -22.07 -10.34 -2.61
CA LYS A 201 -21.88 -11.53 -3.44
C LYS A 201 -23.17 -11.77 -4.22
N ILE A 202 -23.12 -11.71 -5.54
CA ILE A 202 -24.17 -12.20 -6.43
C ILE A 202 -24.15 -13.73 -6.37
#